data_AF-A0A9E2YCM5-F1
#
_entry.id   AF-A0A9E2YCM5-F1
#
_cell.length_a   1.000
_cell.length_b   1.000
_cell.length_c   1.000
_cell.angle_alpha   90.00
_cell.angle_beta   90.00
_cell.angle_gamma   90.00
#
_symmetry.space_group_name_H-M   'P 1'
#
loop_
_entity.id
_entity.type
_entity.pdbx_description
1 polymer ?
#
loop_
_entity_poly.entity_id
_entity_poly.type
_entity_poly.pdbx_seq_one_letter_code
_entity_poly.pdbx_strand_id
1 'polypeptide(L)' 'MANPRFAWGIDIGNRALKAVKLVRSGEGLRVDDFELIEHETVLSNAGDNRESLIQT' A
#
# COMPACT_ATOMS: atom_id res chain seq x y z
N MET A 1 5.68 -6.13 -28.01
CA MET A 1 5.99 -6.38 -26.58
C MET A 1 4.71 -6.81 -25.88
N ALA A 2 4.75 -7.85 -25.05
CA ALA A 2 3.59 -8.21 -24.23
C ALA A 2 3.46 -7.20 -23.10
N ASN A 3 2.36 -6.45 -23.05
CA ASN A 3 2.08 -5.57 -21.92
C ASN A 3 1.72 -6.44 -20.69
N PRO A 4 2.29 -6.15 -19.51
CA PRO A 4 1.85 -6.77 -18.27
C PRO A 4 0.35 -6.58 -18.08
N ARG A 5 -0.39 -7.66 -17.78
CA ARG A 5 -1.85 -7.62 -17.53
C ARG A 5 -2.18 -7.40 -16.05
N PHE A 6 -1.30 -6.69 -15.34
CA PHE A 6 -1.44 -6.36 -13.93
C PHE A 6 -0.96 -4.92 -13.67
N ALA A 7 -1.39 -4.36 -12.55
CA ALA A 7 -0.92 -3.08 -12.04
C ALA A 7 -0.56 -3.22 -10.57
N TRP A 8 0.50 -2.52 -10.13
CA TRP A 8 0.80 -2.33 -8.72
C TRP A 8 0.25 -0.97 -8.28
N GLY A 9 -0.58 -0.97 -7.24
CA GLY A 9 -0.89 0.23 -6.46
C GLY A 9 0.09 0.32 -5.30
N ILE A 10 0.79 1.44 -5.17
CA ILE A 10 1.76 1.68 -4.09
C ILE A 10 1.25 2.86 -3.26
N ASP A 11 1.12 2.65 -1.96
CA ASP A 11 0.79 3.68 -0.97
C ASP A 11 1.99 3.89 -0.05
N ILE A 12 2.42 5.14 0.06
CA ILE A 12 3.54 5.56 0.91
C ILE A 12 2.95 6.41 2.02
N GLY A 13 2.68 5.79 3.16
CA GLY A 13 2.17 6.47 4.35
C GLY A 13 3.28 6.80 5.33
N ASN A 14 2.97 7.56 6.38
CA ASN A 14 3.96 7.94 7.40
C ASN A 14 4.57 6.72 8.14
N ARG A 15 3.78 5.66 8.37
CA ARG A 15 4.15 4.48 9.18
C ARG A 15 4.32 3.17 8.42
N ALA A 16 4.02 3.15 7.12
CA ALA A 16 4.08 1.93 6.34
C ALA A 16 4.15 2.21 4.84
N LEU A 17 4.86 1.32 4.16
CA LEU A 17 4.78 1.14 2.72
C LEU A 17 3.78 0.02 2.45
N LYS A 18 2.81 0.27 1.56
CA LYS A 18 1.82 -0.73 1.16
C LYS A 18 1.88 -0.92 -0.34
N ALA A 19 1.81 -2.16 -0.78
CA ALA A 19 1.72 -2.49 -2.19
C ALA A 19 0.59 -3.48 -2.43
N VAL A 20 -0.18 -3.29 -3.50
CA VAL A 20 -1.22 -4.23 -3.94
C VAL A 20 -1.08 -4.49 -5.43
N LYS A 21 -1.01 -5.76 -5.81
CA LYS A 21 -1.03 -6.19 -7.19
C LYS A 21 -2.46 -6.49 -7.60
N LEU A 22 -2.93 -5.81 -8.63
CA LEU A 22 -4.26 -5.99 -9.20
C LEU A 22 -4.16 -6.61 -10.58
N VAL A 23 -4.97 -7.64 -10.82
CA VAL A 23 -5.19 -8.22 -12.14
C VAL A 23 -6.65 -8.01 -12.56
N ARG A 24 -6.92 -7.97 -13.87
CA ARG A 24 -8.30 -8.01 -14.37
C ARG A 24 -8.90 -9.39 -14.15
N SER A 25 -10.16 -9.43 -13.74
CA SER A 25 -10.97 -10.64 -13.59
C SER A 25 -12.38 -10.36 -14.11
N GLY A 26 -12.66 -10.75 -15.36
CA GLY A 26 -13.90 -10.36 -16.06
C GLY A 26 -14.01 -8.83 -16.17
N GLU A 27 -15.15 -8.30 -15.76
CA GLU A 27 -15.43 -6.86 -15.70
C GLU A 27 -14.81 -6.16 -14.47
N GLY A 28 -14.19 -6.92 -13.55
CA GLY A 28 -13.67 -6.42 -12.29
C GLY A 28 -12.15 -6.51 -12.15
N LEU A 29 -11.69 -6.16 -10.94
CA LEU A 29 -10.31 -6.33 -10.50
C LEU A 29 -10.25 -7.38 -9.39
N ARG A 30 -9.16 -8.13 -9.34
CA ARG A 30 -8.83 -9.07 -8.26
C ARG A 30 -7.46 -8.72 -7.69
N VAL A 31 -7.34 -8.77 -6.37
CA VAL A 31 -6.04 -8.73 -5.69
C VAL A 31 -5.31 -10.04 -5.95
N ASP A 32 -4.14 -9.93 -6.57
CA ASP A 32 -3.26 -11.05 -6.87
C ASP A 32 -2.19 -11.24 -5.80
N ASP A 33 -1.72 -10.13 -5.22
CA ASP A 33 -0.69 -10.11 -4.20
C ASP A 33 -0.75 -8.80 -3.41
N PHE A 34 -0.20 -8.78 -2.20
CA PHE A 34 -0.02 -7.55 -1.42
C PHE A 34 1.14 -7.68 -0.44
N GLU A 35 1.74 -6.55 -0.10
CA GLU A 35 2.82 -6.47 0.89
C GLU A 35 2.59 -5.26 1.80
N LEU A 36 2.93 -5.40 3.08
CA LEU A 36 2.87 -4.35 4.08
C LEU A 36 4.19 -4.32 4.84
N ILE A 37 4.97 -3.26 4.62
CA ILE A 37 6.20 -3.02 5.36
C ILE A 37 5.92 -1.91 6.36
N GLU A 38 5.77 -2.27 7.63
CA GLU A 38 5.68 -1.31 8.71
C GLU A 38 7.06 -0.69 8.98
N HIS A 39 7.11 0.64 9.07
CA HIS A 39 8.32 1.37 9.41
C HIS A 39 7.92 2.72 10.00
N GLU A 40 8.44 3.07 11.17
CA GLU A 40 7.91 4.19 11.96
C GLU A 40 8.07 5.57 11.30
N THR A 41 9.02 5.68 10.37
CA THR A 41 9.37 6.92 9.66
C THR A 41 9.62 6.64 8.19
N VAL A 42 8.60 6.22 7.45
CA VAL A 42 8.69 6.11 5.98
C VAL A 42 8.72 7.49 5.34
N LEU A 43 7.90 8.41 5.86
CA LEU A 43 7.92 9.83 5.50
C LEU A 43 8.53 10.63 6.65
N SER A 44 9.14 11.76 6.31
CA SER A 44 9.93 12.59 7.25
C SER A 44 9.11 13.42 8.24
N ASN A 45 7.78 13.38 8.17
CA ASN A 45 6.92 14.20 9.05
C ASN A 45 6.86 13.59 10.46
N ALA A 46 7.43 14.32 11.42
CA ALA A 46 7.31 14.00 12.85
C ALA A 46 5.89 14.33 13.35
N GLY A 47 5.23 13.38 14.02
CA GLY A 47 3.91 13.59 14.65
C GLY A 47 2.91 12.45 14.48
N ASP A 48 3.15 11.56 13.51
CA ASP A 48 2.29 10.40 13.20
C ASP A 48 2.65 9.16 14.03
N ASN A 49 2.80 9.35 15.34
CA ASN A 49 2.97 8.24 16.25
C ASN A 49 1.65 7.46 16.35
N ARG A 50 1.70 6.12 16.31
CA ARG A 50 0.51 5.27 16.38
C ARG A 50 -0.39 5.67 17.56
N GLU A 51 0.22 5.97 18.70
CA GLU A 51 -0.49 6.40 19.91
C GLU A 51 -1.15 7.78 19.79
N SER A 52 -0.62 8.71 18.98
CA SER A 52 -1.29 10.00 18.75
C SER A 52 -2.49 9.89 17.82
N LEU A 53 -2.56 8.84 16.99
CA LEU A 53 -3.62 8.63 15.98
C LEU A 53 -4.76 7.71 16.45
N ILE A 54 -4.50 6.82 17.41
CA ILE A 54 -5.53 5.97 17.99
C ILE A 54 -6.15 6.72 19.17
N GLN A 55 -7.17 7.55 18.92
CA GLN A 55 -8.01 8.07 20.00
C GLN A 55 -8.91 6.93 20.51
N THR A 56 -8.77 6.60 21.80
CA THR A 56 -9.56 5.57 22.49
C THR A 56 -10.74 6.21 23.21
#